data_AF-A0A9P8NXN3-F1
#
_entry.id   AF-A0A9P8NXN3-F1
#
_cell.length_a   1.000
_cell.length_b   1.000
_cell.length_c   1.000
_cell.angle_alpha   90.00
_cell.angle_beta   90.00
_cell.angle_gamma   90.00
#
_symmetry.space_group_name_H-M   'P 1'
#
loop_
_entity.id
_entity.type
_entity.pdbx_description
1 polymer ?
#
loop_
_entity_poly.entity_id
_entity_poly.type
_entity_poly.pdbx_seq_one_letter_code
_entity_poly.pdbx_strand_id
1 'polypeptide(L)'
;QAQQISDTISEYLEDIKVLMNPVLYGLFMERLIENTILGYIGALKYEHSIKNKNNKFLESVKRDFEIFYKLFATYIGSSDETIEIVKEKFEVMDYFMDLCCEPIDSVMGIWDNFLQRYPDVPVVILEFVLKSRKDIDRSRRKKLVQRAIDLSLRPEHLAFISSEEYEPSYLSNFTIKSAKKSEDVG
;
A
#
# COMPACT_ATOMS: atom_id res chain seq x y z
N GLN A 1 -14.00 10.49 -2.64
CA GLN A 1 -14.22 9.21 -1.91
C GLN A 1 -13.35 9.12 -0.68
N ALA A 2 -12.04 9.44 -0.76
CA ALA A 2 -11.18 9.50 0.44
C ALA A 2 -11.77 10.35 1.58
N GLN A 3 -12.32 11.55 1.29
CA GLN A 3 -12.98 12.38 2.30
C GLN A 3 -14.13 11.65 3.02
N GLN A 4 -15.03 11.01 2.29
CA GLN A 4 -16.16 10.27 2.88
C GLN A 4 -15.67 9.12 3.77
N ILE A 5 -14.65 8.38 3.32
CA ILE A 5 -14.04 7.31 4.12
C ILE A 5 -13.43 7.89 5.39
N SER A 6 -12.71 9.02 5.26
CA SER A 6 -12.11 9.73 6.38
C SER A 6 -13.16 10.18 7.40
N ASP A 7 -14.25 10.82 6.94
CA ASP A 7 -15.32 11.31 7.79
C ASP A 7 -15.97 10.15 8.56
N THR A 8 -16.30 9.05 7.87
CA THR A 8 -16.87 7.86 8.50
C THR A 8 -15.92 7.22 9.51
N ILE A 9 -14.63 7.11 9.20
CA ILE A 9 -13.63 6.62 10.16
C ILE A 9 -13.55 7.56 11.36
N SER A 10 -13.56 8.89 11.13
CA SER A 10 -13.54 9.91 12.18
C SER A 10 -14.68 9.73 13.16
N GLU A 11 -15.92 9.57 12.66
CA GLU A 11 -17.12 9.33 13.48
C GLU A 11 -16.95 8.08 14.36
N TYR A 12 -16.48 6.97 13.80
CA TYR A 12 -16.23 5.75 14.60
C TYR A 12 -15.10 5.93 15.62
N LEU A 13 -14.05 6.67 15.28
CA LEU A 13 -12.91 6.89 16.18
C LEU A 13 -13.26 7.76 17.39
N GLU A 14 -14.22 8.68 17.26
CA GLU A 14 -14.72 9.49 18.38
C GLU A 14 -15.29 8.60 19.49
N ASP A 15 -16.11 7.61 19.12
CA ASP A 15 -16.70 6.67 20.07
C ASP A 15 -15.67 5.67 20.62
N ILE A 16 -14.84 5.10 19.73
CA ILE A 16 -13.86 4.06 20.10
C ILE A 16 -12.82 4.60 21.08
N LYS A 17 -12.34 5.84 20.87
CA LYS A 17 -11.29 6.45 21.69
C LYS A 17 -11.69 6.58 23.17
N VAL A 18 -12.98 6.78 23.46
CA VAL A 18 -13.48 6.95 24.82
C VAL A 18 -13.71 5.61 25.52
N LEU A 19 -14.01 4.55 24.76
CA LEU A 19 -14.41 3.25 25.28
C LEU A 19 -13.26 2.24 25.37
N MET A 20 -12.14 2.48 24.68
CA MET A 20 -11.02 1.54 24.57
C MET A 20 -9.89 1.87 25.55
N ASN A 21 -9.25 0.84 26.10
CA ASN A 21 -8.01 1.01 26.87
C ASN A 21 -6.93 1.70 26.01
N PRO A 22 -6.18 2.69 26.52
CA PRO A 22 -5.20 3.45 25.73
C PRO A 22 -4.14 2.61 25.01
N VAL A 23 -3.67 1.52 25.64
CA VAL A 23 -2.68 0.61 25.03
C VAL A 23 -3.30 -0.13 23.86
N LEU A 24 -4.53 -0.65 24.04
CA LEU A 24 -5.27 -1.30 22.96
C LEU A 24 -5.64 -0.32 21.85
N TYR A 25 -5.94 0.94 22.20
CA TYR A 25 -6.23 1.98 21.23
C TYR A 25 -5.02 2.30 20.34
N GLY A 26 -3.81 2.39 20.92
CA GLY A 26 -2.59 2.56 20.14
C GLY A 26 -2.38 1.45 19.11
N LEU A 27 -2.48 0.18 19.55
CA LEU A 27 -2.40 -0.98 18.66
C LEU A 27 -3.51 -0.99 17.61
N PHE A 28 -4.73 -0.63 18.00
CA PHE A 28 -5.86 -0.52 17.08
C PHE A 28 -5.62 0.54 16.00
N MET A 29 -5.11 1.72 16.38
CA MET A 29 -4.80 2.80 15.44
C MET A 29 -3.71 2.40 14.45
N GLU A 30 -2.66 1.74 14.93
CA GLU A 30 -1.61 1.19 14.06
C GLU A 30 -2.21 0.23 13.02
N ARG A 31 -3.02 -0.75 13.46
CA ARG A 31 -3.69 -1.69 12.56
C ARG A 31 -4.66 -1.00 11.62
N LEU A 32 -5.36 0.05 12.06
CA LEU A 32 -6.30 0.79 11.22
C LEU A 32 -5.58 1.53 10.09
N ILE A 33 -4.41 2.13 10.37
CA ILE A 33 -3.57 2.77 9.34
C ILE A 33 -3.12 1.73 8.33
N GLU A 34 -2.54 0.63 8.79
CA GLU A 34 -2.07 -0.46 7.94
C GLU A 34 -3.19 -0.96 7.02
N ASN A 35 -4.37 -1.24 7.58
CA ASN A 35 -5.52 -1.71 6.80
C ASN A 35 -6.05 -0.65 5.82
N THR A 36 -5.99 0.64 6.16
CA THR A 36 -6.39 1.73 5.26
C THR A 36 -5.47 1.79 4.05
N ILE A 37 -4.16 1.68 4.26
CA ILE A 37 -3.14 1.66 3.21
C ILE A 37 -3.29 0.41 2.33
N LEU A 38 -3.37 -0.77 2.94
CA LEU A 38 -3.56 -2.03 2.21
C LEU A 38 -4.88 -2.03 1.44
N GLY A 39 -5.95 -1.48 2.02
CA GLY A 39 -7.25 -1.32 1.36
C GLY A 39 -7.16 -0.39 0.15
N TYR A 40 -6.41 0.71 0.26
CA TYR A 40 -6.17 1.66 -0.83
C TYR A 40 -5.40 1.00 -1.98
N ILE A 41 -4.27 0.36 -1.70
CA ILE A 41 -3.47 -0.39 -2.70
C ILE A 41 -4.31 -1.55 -3.28
N GLY A 42 -5.12 -2.20 -2.44
CA GLY A 42 -6.01 -3.30 -2.82
C GLY A 42 -7.08 -2.90 -3.85
N ALA A 43 -7.37 -1.60 -4.02
CA ALA A 43 -8.26 -1.11 -5.06
C ALA A 43 -7.71 -1.35 -6.49
N LEU A 44 -6.41 -1.63 -6.65
CA LEU A 44 -5.83 -2.01 -7.94
C LEU A 44 -6.41 -3.32 -8.50
N LYS A 45 -7.04 -4.15 -7.67
CA LYS A 45 -7.72 -5.39 -8.11
C LYS A 45 -8.82 -5.14 -9.15
N TYR A 46 -9.33 -3.91 -9.24
CA TYR A 46 -10.32 -3.52 -10.25
C TYR A 46 -9.70 -3.21 -11.62
N GLU A 47 -8.37 -3.26 -11.73
CA GLU A 47 -7.60 -3.10 -12.98
C GLU A 47 -7.96 -1.83 -13.76
N HIS A 48 -8.36 -0.78 -13.04
CA HIS A 48 -8.65 0.51 -13.65
C HIS A 48 -7.38 1.11 -14.20
N SER A 49 -7.42 1.51 -15.47
CA SER A 49 -6.28 2.15 -16.09
C SER A 49 -5.89 3.44 -15.36
N ILE A 50 -4.64 3.48 -14.94
CA ILE A 50 -3.98 4.67 -14.40
C ILE A 50 -3.87 5.71 -15.52
N LYS A 51 -4.48 6.87 -15.30
CA LYS A 51 -4.47 8.00 -16.24
C LYS A 51 -3.64 9.14 -15.66
N ASN A 52 -2.31 9.02 -15.73
CA ASN A 52 -1.41 10.03 -15.17
C ASN A 52 -1.11 11.20 -16.14
N LYS A 53 -2.02 11.53 -17.06
CA LYS A 53 -1.85 12.69 -17.93
C LYS A 53 -1.85 13.96 -17.09
N ASN A 54 -0.83 14.81 -17.25
CA ASN A 54 -0.64 16.03 -16.47
C ASN A 54 -0.63 15.77 -14.95
N ASN A 55 -0.05 14.65 -14.50
CA ASN A 55 0.06 14.29 -13.08
C ASN A 55 -1.26 14.14 -12.31
N LYS A 56 -2.41 14.08 -12.99
CA LYS A 56 -3.73 14.04 -12.32
C LYS A 56 -3.93 12.84 -11.40
N PHE A 57 -3.37 11.68 -11.77
CA PHE A 57 -3.42 10.49 -10.92
C PHE A 57 -2.56 10.70 -9.68
N LEU A 58 -1.31 11.14 -9.88
CA LEU A 58 -0.38 11.43 -8.78
C LEU A 58 -0.94 12.46 -7.80
N GLU A 59 -1.48 13.58 -8.31
CA GLU A 59 -2.13 14.61 -7.48
C GLU A 59 -3.34 14.08 -6.71
N SER A 60 -4.11 13.17 -7.32
CA SER A 60 -5.26 12.56 -6.65
C SER A 60 -4.83 11.62 -5.53
N VAL A 61 -3.80 10.79 -5.73
CA VAL A 61 -3.25 9.91 -4.70
C VAL A 61 -2.67 10.74 -3.55
N LYS A 62 -1.88 11.78 -3.85
CA LYS A 62 -1.33 12.70 -2.85
C LYS A 62 -2.41 13.37 -2.01
N ARG A 63 -3.47 13.86 -2.64
CA ARG A 63 -4.61 14.46 -1.94
C ARG A 63 -5.32 13.45 -1.04
N ASP A 64 -5.61 12.25 -1.54
CA ASP A 64 -6.29 11.21 -0.77
C ASP A 64 -5.46 10.80 0.45
N PHE A 65 -4.15 10.68 0.27
CA PHE A 65 -3.20 10.41 1.34
C PHE A 65 -3.13 11.54 2.36
N GLU A 66 -3.10 12.80 1.93
CA GLU A 66 -3.07 13.95 2.83
C GLU A 66 -4.31 13.98 3.75
N ILE A 67 -5.48 13.59 3.20
CA ILE A 67 -6.71 13.44 3.97
C ILE A 67 -6.54 12.36 5.06
N PHE A 68 -6.08 11.16 4.69
CA PHE A 68 -5.87 10.08 5.67
C PHE A 68 -4.78 10.40 6.69
N TYR A 69 -3.69 11.04 6.28
CA TYR A 69 -2.62 11.47 7.18
C TYR A 69 -3.16 12.45 8.23
N LYS A 70 -3.90 13.48 7.81
CA LYS A 70 -4.53 14.47 8.70
C LYS A 70 -5.51 13.81 9.67
N LEU A 71 -6.31 12.85 9.19
CA LEU A 71 -7.20 12.07 10.02
C LEU A 71 -6.41 11.35 11.13
N PHE A 72 -5.45 10.50 10.78
CA PHE A 72 -4.74 9.69 11.78
C PHE A 72 -3.89 10.54 12.73
N ALA A 73 -3.25 11.60 12.24
CA ALA A 73 -2.51 12.54 13.08
C ALA A 73 -3.39 13.20 14.16
N THR A 74 -4.69 13.40 13.87
CA THR A 74 -5.64 13.97 14.85
C THR A 74 -5.94 12.99 15.99
N TYR A 75 -6.03 11.69 15.70
CA TYR A 75 -6.49 10.69 16.67
C TYR A 75 -5.36 10.05 17.50
N ILE A 76 -4.16 9.96 16.92
CA ILE A 76 -3.00 9.31 17.51
C ILE A 76 -2.30 10.19 18.57
N GLY A 77 -2.53 11.51 18.53
CA GLY A 77 -1.91 12.47 19.43
C GLY A 77 -0.60 13.06 18.89
N SER A 78 -0.14 14.14 19.51
CA SER A 78 0.97 14.95 19.00
C SER A 78 2.35 14.58 19.58
N SER A 79 2.51 13.38 20.15
CA SER A 79 3.85 12.93 20.54
C SER A 79 4.68 12.65 19.30
N ASP A 80 5.91 13.15 19.28
CA ASP A 80 6.83 13.04 18.14
C ASP A 80 7.03 11.57 17.69
N GLU A 81 7.09 10.64 18.65
CA GLU A 81 7.24 9.20 18.40
C GLU A 81 6.09 8.63 17.56
N THR A 82 4.86 9.00 17.87
CA THR A 82 3.69 8.44 17.21
C THR A 82 3.44 9.07 15.84
N ILE A 83 3.81 10.34 15.66
CA ILE A 83 3.86 10.98 14.33
C ILE A 83 4.85 10.25 13.44
N GLU A 84 6.00 9.84 13.98
CA GLU A 84 7.02 9.14 13.20
C GLU A 84 6.55 7.74 12.78
N ILE A 85 5.89 7.00 13.66
CA ILE A 85 5.26 5.71 13.30
C ILE A 85 4.27 5.89 12.14
N VAL A 86 3.42 6.92 12.19
CA VAL A 86 2.46 7.19 11.11
C VAL A 86 3.18 7.44 9.80
N LYS A 87 4.20 8.31 9.80
CA LYS A 87 4.99 8.59 8.59
C LYS A 87 5.66 7.34 8.03
N GLU A 88 6.26 6.52 8.89
CA GLU A 88 6.93 5.29 8.48
C GLU A 88 5.96 4.32 7.79
N LYS A 89 4.76 4.13 8.33
CA LYS A 89 3.75 3.27 7.67
C LYS A 89 3.32 3.84 6.32
N PHE A 90 3.29 5.16 6.20
CA PHE A 90 2.89 5.82 4.98
C PHE A 90 3.99 5.89 3.91
N GLU A 91 5.26 5.64 4.24
CA GLU A 91 6.40 5.59 3.30
C GLU A 91 6.16 4.61 2.13
N VAL A 92 5.39 3.54 2.34
CA VAL A 92 5.01 2.61 1.26
C VAL A 92 4.32 3.31 0.09
N MET A 93 3.62 4.40 0.36
CA MET A 93 2.83 5.11 -0.63
C MET A 93 3.72 5.84 -1.63
N ASP A 94 4.94 6.20 -1.25
CA ASP A 94 5.93 6.77 -2.17
C ASP A 94 6.36 5.73 -3.20
N TYR A 95 6.74 4.53 -2.75
CA TYR A 95 7.02 3.40 -3.66
C TYR A 95 5.82 3.06 -4.55
N PHE A 96 4.61 3.07 -4.00
CA PHE A 96 3.40 2.83 -4.78
C PHE A 96 3.19 3.90 -5.87
N MET A 97 3.31 5.19 -5.52
CA MET A 97 3.20 6.29 -6.48
C MET A 97 4.25 6.18 -7.58
N ASP A 98 5.49 5.88 -7.22
CA ASP A 98 6.60 5.73 -8.15
C ASP A 98 6.38 4.56 -9.11
N LEU A 99 5.98 3.39 -8.61
CA LEU A 99 5.64 2.23 -9.44
C LEU A 99 4.51 2.54 -10.45
N CYS A 100 3.54 3.35 -10.05
CA CYS A 100 2.43 3.76 -10.89
C CYS A 100 2.79 4.80 -11.96
N CYS A 101 3.70 5.72 -11.64
CA CYS A 101 3.87 6.97 -12.40
C CYS A 101 5.22 7.08 -13.12
N GLU A 102 6.28 6.51 -12.57
CA GLU A 102 7.63 6.62 -13.12
C GLU A 102 7.77 5.85 -14.45
N PRO A 103 8.76 6.20 -15.29
CA PRO A 103 8.99 5.54 -16.56
C PRO A 103 9.08 4.02 -16.43
N ILE A 104 8.58 3.28 -17.41
CA ILE A 104 8.53 1.82 -17.34
C ILE A 104 9.92 1.16 -17.17
N ASP A 105 10.97 1.85 -17.63
CA ASP A 105 12.35 1.38 -17.53
C ASP A 105 12.91 1.51 -16.10
N SER A 106 12.39 2.41 -15.26
CA SER A 106 12.82 2.57 -13.86
C SER A 106 12.07 1.67 -12.88
N VAL A 107 10.92 1.09 -13.27
CA VAL A 107 10.07 0.27 -12.40
C VAL A 107 10.81 -0.85 -11.68
N MET A 108 11.74 -1.53 -12.36
CA MET A 108 12.49 -2.61 -11.71
C MET A 108 13.50 -2.11 -10.68
N GLY A 109 14.06 -0.91 -10.88
CA GLY A 109 14.93 -0.28 -9.88
C GLY A 109 14.12 0.15 -8.65
N ILE A 110 12.94 0.73 -8.87
CA ILE A 110 12.01 1.09 -7.79
C ILE A 110 11.58 -0.17 -7.02
N TRP A 111 11.25 -1.27 -7.72
CA TRP A 111 10.89 -2.53 -7.08
C TRP A 111 12.03 -3.14 -6.26
N ASP A 112 13.28 -3.07 -6.73
CA ASP A 112 14.42 -3.59 -5.98
C ASP A 112 14.66 -2.77 -4.70
N ASN A 113 14.55 -1.44 -4.77
CA ASN A 113 14.58 -0.57 -3.58
C ASN A 113 13.41 -0.87 -2.64
N PHE A 114 12.22 -1.12 -3.19
CA PHE A 114 11.04 -1.48 -2.40
C PHE A 114 11.25 -2.80 -1.65
N LEU A 115 11.85 -3.81 -2.30
CA LEU A 115 12.22 -5.07 -1.65
C LEU A 115 13.30 -4.89 -0.58
N GLN A 116 14.24 -3.96 -0.75
CA GLN A 116 15.26 -3.67 0.26
C GLN A 116 14.64 -3.03 1.51
N ARG A 117 13.67 -2.12 1.33
CA ARG A 117 12.98 -1.47 2.46
C ARG A 117 11.94 -2.37 3.11
N TYR A 118 11.22 -3.16 2.30
CA TYR A 118 10.15 -4.07 2.75
C TYR A 118 10.34 -5.45 2.12
N PRO A 119 11.16 -6.32 2.72
CA PRO A 119 11.51 -7.62 2.14
C PRO A 119 10.34 -8.58 1.94
N ASP A 120 9.27 -8.42 2.72
CA ASP A 120 8.04 -9.21 2.63
C ASP A 120 6.99 -8.66 1.65
N VAL A 121 7.30 -7.58 0.91
CA VAL A 121 6.35 -6.99 -0.05
C VAL A 121 5.90 -8.03 -1.09
N PRO A 122 4.59 -8.30 -1.21
CA PRO A 122 4.12 -9.30 -2.15
C PRO A 122 4.24 -8.84 -3.61
N VAL A 123 4.84 -9.68 -4.46
CA VAL A 123 4.97 -9.43 -5.93
C VAL A 123 3.62 -9.14 -6.61
N VAL A 124 2.52 -9.64 -6.02
CA VAL A 124 1.17 -9.40 -6.54
C VAL A 124 0.81 -7.90 -6.58
N ILE A 125 1.38 -7.06 -5.68
CA ILE A 125 1.22 -5.60 -5.73
C ILE A 125 1.76 -5.07 -7.06
N LEU A 126 3.00 -5.44 -7.42
CA LEU A 126 3.62 -5.04 -8.68
C LEU A 126 2.79 -5.53 -9.87
N GLU A 127 2.31 -6.78 -9.83
CA GLU A 127 1.48 -7.33 -10.91
C GLU A 127 0.24 -6.47 -11.17
N PHE A 128 -0.48 -6.06 -10.12
CA PHE A 128 -1.68 -5.24 -10.24
C PHE A 128 -1.37 -3.81 -10.70
N VAL A 129 -0.28 -3.21 -10.23
CA VAL A 129 0.20 -1.91 -10.75
C VAL A 129 0.46 -2.01 -12.26
N LEU A 130 1.21 -3.02 -12.70
CA LEU A 130 1.55 -3.22 -14.10
C LEU A 130 0.32 -3.54 -14.97
N LYS A 131 -0.72 -4.19 -14.43
CA LYS A 131 -2.01 -4.38 -15.13
C LYS A 131 -2.77 -3.07 -15.32
N SER A 132 -2.64 -2.16 -14.37
CA SER A 132 -3.31 -0.86 -14.37
C SER A 132 -2.58 0.18 -15.24
N ARG A 133 -1.32 -0.08 -15.60
CA ARG A 133 -0.52 0.75 -16.51
C ARG A 133 -0.90 0.54 -17.98
N LYS A 134 -0.94 1.64 -18.74
CA LYS A 134 -1.28 1.65 -20.18
C LYS A 134 -0.09 1.55 -21.12
N ASP A 135 1.09 1.87 -20.64
CA ASP A 135 2.35 1.95 -21.38
C ASP A 135 3.10 0.61 -21.42
N ILE A 136 2.44 -0.48 -21.02
CA ILE A 136 3.04 -1.82 -20.97
C ILE A 136 2.12 -2.86 -21.62
N ASP A 137 2.68 -3.66 -22.52
CA ASP A 137 1.99 -4.81 -23.10
C ASP A 137 2.04 -6.05 -22.18
N ARG A 138 1.23 -7.06 -22.53
CA ARG A 138 1.14 -8.31 -21.76
C ARG A 138 2.46 -9.10 -21.68
N SER A 139 3.25 -9.11 -22.76
CA SER A 139 4.52 -9.84 -22.83
C SER A 139 5.57 -9.19 -21.93
N ARG A 140 5.72 -7.86 -22.05
CA ARG A 140 6.61 -7.07 -21.20
C ARG A 140 6.22 -7.18 -19.74
N ARG A 141 4.92 -7.12 -19.41
CA ARG A 141 4.43 -7.31 -18.04
C ARG A 141 4.86 -8.66 -17.45
N LYS A 142 4.67 -9.76 -18.18
CA LYS A 142 5.08 -11.10 -17.71
C LYS A 142 6.58 -11.16 -17.42
N LYS A 143 7.41 -10.55 -18.27
CA LYS A 143 8.86 -10.50 -18.07
C LYS A 143 9.24 -9.71 -16.81
N LEU A 144 8.60 -8.56 -16.57
CA LEU A 144 8.85 -7.76 -15.37
C LEU A 144 8.41 -8.49 -14.09
N VAL A 145 7.23 -9.12 -14.11
CA VAL A 145 6.76 -9.93 -12.96
C VAL A 145 7.70 -11.10 -12.70
N GLN A 146 8.14 -11.82 -13.72
CA GLN A 146 9.11 -12.91 -13.54
C GLN A 146 10.42 -12.39 -12.92
N ARG A 147 10.94 -11.28 -13.43
CA ARG A 147 12.15 -10.66 -12.87
C ARG A 147 11.96 -10.24 -11.40
N ALA A 148 10.78 -9.75 -11.04
CA ALA A 148 10.45 -9.41 -9.66
C ALA A 148 10.43 -10.64 -8.75
N ILE A 149 9.86 -11.76 -9.23
CA ILE A 149 9.92 -13.06 -8.54
C ILE A 149 11.38 -13.48 -8.33
N ASP A 150 12.20 -13.41 -9.37
CA ASP A 150 13.61 -13.80 -9.29
C ASP A 150 14.38 -12.96 -8.24
N LEU A 151 14.05 -11.65 -8.12
CA LEU A 151 14.63 -10.77 -7.09
C LEU A 151 14.23 -11.17 -5.67
N SER A 152 12.97 -11.57 -5.46
CA SER A 152 12.47 -12.05 -4.17
C SER A 152 13.01 -13.43 -3.79
N LEU A 153 13.46 -14.22 -4.78
CA LEU A 153 14.04 -15.55 -4.57
C LEU A 153 15.58 -15.54 -4.46
N ARG A 154 16.22 -14.36 -4.47
CA ARG A 154 17.68 -14.27 -4.29
C ARG A 154 18.08 -14.91 -2.95
N PRO A 155 19.14 -15.72 -2.91
CA PRO A 155 19.58 -16.37 -1.68
C PRO A 155 19.83 -15.40 -0.53
N GLU A 156 20.41 -14.23 -0.83
CA GLU A 156 20.65 -13.14 0.14
C GLU A 156 19.33 -12.62 0.74
N HIS A 157 18.31 -12.43 -0.10
CA HIS A 157 16.98 -11.98 0.30
C HIS A 157 16.28 -13.01 1.19
N LEU A 158 16.32 -14.27 0.79
CA LEU A 158 15.74 -15.38 1.56
C LEU A 158 16.45 -15.57 2.90
N ALA A 159 17.77 -15.48 2.92
CA ALA A 159 18.57 -15.55 4.14
C ALA A 159 18.18 -14.43 5.11
N PHE A 160 18.00 -13.20 4.61
CA PHE A 160 17.56 -12.07 5.42
C PHE A 160 16.17 -12.31 6.02
N ILE A 161 15.18 -12.69 5.22
CA ILE A 161 13.81 -12.96 5.71
C ILE A 161 13.78 -14.12 6.72
N SER A 162 14.65 -15.13 6.54
CA SER A 162 14.72 -16.27 7.46
C SER A 162 15.52 -15.99 8.73
N SER A 163 16.16 -14.83 8.83
CA SER A 163 16.91 -14.44 10.02
C SER A 163 15.97 -14.19 11.20
N GLU A 164 16.42 -14.52 12.42
CA GLU A 164 15.66 -14.25 13.64
C GLU A 164 15.48 -12.76 13.92
N GLU A 165 16.28 -11.90 13.27
CA GLU A 165 16.25 -10.45 13.40
C GLU A 165 15.15 -9.79 12.54
N TYR A 166 14.56 -10.54 11.60
CA TYR A 166 13.58 -9.99 10.68
C TYR A 166 12.15 -10.06 11.26
N GLU A 167 11.56 -8.89 11.47
CA GLU A 167 10.13 -8.76 11.77
C GLU A 167 9.35 -8.44 10.48
N PRO A 168 8.34 -9.26 10.10
CA PRO A 168 7.50 -8.97 8.94
C PRO A 168 6.80 -7.63 9.05
N SER A 169 6.75 -6.89 7.94
CA SER A 169 5.95 -5.69 7.83
C SER A 169 4.47 -6.03 7.69
N TYR A 170 3.61 -5.02 7.73
CA TYR A 170 2.18 -5.20 7.49
C TYR A 170 1.86 -5.59 6.04
N LEU A 171 2.81 -5.44 5.10
CA LEU A 171 2.61 -5.80 3.69
C LEU A 171 2.49 -7.32 3.49
N SER A 172 3.08 -8.13 4.37
CA SER A 172 2.84 -9.58 4.41
C SER A 172 1.34 -9.95 4.51
N ASN A 173 0.53 -9.08 5.10
CA ASN A 173 -0.92 -9.28 5.24
C ASN A 173 -1.73 -8.88 3.99
N PHE A 174 -1.06 -8.38 2.94
CA PHE A 174 -1.74 -7.97 1.72
C PHE A 174 -2.38 -9.17 1.03
N THR A 175 -3.71 -9.24 1.10
CA THR A 175 -4.50 -10.29 0.46
C THR A 175 -5.50 -9.67 -0.51
N ILE A 176 -5.47 -10.11 -1.76
CA ILE A 176 -6.49 -9.73 -2.74
C ILE A 176 -7.45 -10.90 -2.91
N LYS A 177 -8.66 -10.74 -2.36
CA LYS A 177 -9.81 -11.53 -2.81
C LYS A 177 -10.15 -11.05 -4.22
N SER A 178 -9.87 -11.88 -5.23
CA SER A 178 -10.29 -11.60 -6.60
C SER A 178 -11.80 -11.32 -6.60
N ALA A 179 -12.20 -10.21 -7.22
CA ALA A 179 -13.61 -9.95 -7.44
C ALA A 179 -14.12 -11.07 -8.34
N LYS A 180 -14.85 -12.05 -7.78
CA LYS A 180 -15.64 -12.95 -8.60
C LYS A 180 -16.47 -12.07 -9.52
N LYS A 181 -16.39 -12.29 -10.83
CA LYS A 181 -17.44 -11.84 -11.75
C LYS A 181 -18.74 -12.35 -11.12
N SER A 182 -19.64 -11.44 -10.77
CA SER A 182 -21.05 -11.77 -10.61
C SER A 182 -21.49 -12.35 -11.96
N GLU A 183 -21.40 -13.67 -12.07
CA GLU A 183 -22.06 -14.42 -13.13
C GLU A 183 -23.56 -14.24 -12.96
N ASP A 184 -24.18 -13.96 -14.11
CA ASP A 184 -25.59 -13.88 -14.42
C ASP A 184 -26.54 -14.57 -13.43
N VAL A 185 -27.47 -13.80 -12.89
CA VAL A 185 -28.82 -14.30 -12.61
C VAL A 185 -29.77 -13.41 -13.40
N GLY A 186 -30.11 -13.90 -14.60
CA GLY A 186 -31.34 -13.54 -15.30
C GLY A 186 -32.53 -14.30 -14.71
#